data_AF-Q93EH4-F1
#
_entry.id   AF-Q93EH4-F1
#
_cell.length_a   1.000
_cell.length_b   1.000
_cell.length_c   1.000
_cell.angle_alpha   90.00
_cell.angle_beta   90.00
_cell.angle_gamma   90.00
#
_symmetry.space_group_name_H-M   'P 1'
#
loop_
_entity.id
_entity.type
_entity.pdbx_description
1 polymer ?
#
loop_
_entity_poly.entity_id
_entity_poly.type
_entity_poly.pdbx_seq_one_letter_code
_entity_poly.pdbx_strand_id
1 'polypeptide(L)'
;MTELIKTYAEEFITKDEVKVLMDRHAKDYPVVVGEASKIPMGIILRVLRELLHEKVPIKDMPTILESITDTYPILQDDTDAIVEQCALALHALLQ
;
A
#
# COMPACT_ATOMS: atom_id res chain seq x y z
N MET A 1 2.49 -19.74 16.07
CA MET A 1 3.49 -19.19 15.12
C MET A 1 2.95 -18.08 14.21
N THR A 2 1.65 -17.76 14.24
CA THR A 2 1.01 -16.80 13.34
C THR A 2 1.02 -15.35 13.83
N GLU A 3 1.26 -15.10 15.12
CA GLU A 3 1.24 -13.74 15.69
C GLU A 3 2.57 -13.01 15.51
N LEU A 4 3.71 -13.69 15.65
CA LEU A 4 5.05 -13.12 15.41
C LEU A 4 5.20 -12.57 13.97
N ILE A 5 4.61 -13.22 12.97
CA ILE A 5 4.66 -12.73 11.58
C ILE A 5 3.80 -11.47 11.40
N LYS A 6 2.69 -11.34 12.13
CA LYS A 6 1.84 -10.14 12.10
C LYS A 6 2.46 -8.96 12.85
N THR A 7 3.15 -9.23 13.98
CA THR A 7 3.75 -8.20 14.83
C THR A 7 4.97 -7.53 14.19
N TYR A 8 5.65 -8.18 13.24
CA TYR A 8 6.82 -7.62 12.54
C TYR A 8 6.61 -7.49 11.02
N ALA A 9 5.36 -7.57 10.53
CA ALA A 9 5.08 -7.55 9.10
C ALA A 9 5.63 -6.29 8.40
N GLU A 10 5.64 -5.15 9.10
CA GLU A 10 6.20 -3.89 8.63
C GLU A 10 7.73 -3.90 8.48
N GLU A 11 8.44 -4.64 9.34
CA GLU A 11 9.91 -4.78 9.29
C GLU A 11 10.33 -5.72 8.16
N PHE A 12 9.49 -6.72 7.87
CA PHE A 12 9.79 -7.71 6.85
C PHE A 12 9.42 -7.26 5.45
N ILE A 13 8.46 -6.35 5.26
CA ILE A 13 8.09 -5.90 3.91
C ILE A 13 9.18 -5.02 3.28
N THR A 14 9.65 -5.46 2.12
CA THR A 14 10.69 -4.87 1.29
C THR A 14 10.15 -4.45 -0.06
N LYS A 15 10.93 -3.67 -0.83
CA LYS A 15 10.55 -3.30 -2.22
C LYS A 15 10.34 -4.53 -3.11
N ASP A 16 11.09 -5.61 -2.89
CA ASP A 16 10.95 -6.84 -3.68
C ASP A 16 9.63 -7.56 -3.38
N GLU A 17 9.21 -7.61 -2.12
CA GLU A 17 7.89 -8.17 -1.79
C GLU A 17 6.75 -7.30 -2.31
N VAL A 18 6.87 -5.97 -2.23
CA VAL A 18 5.90 -5.06 -2.87
C VAL A 18 5.82 -5.35 -4.37
N LYS A 19 6.96 -5.52 -5.05
CA LYS A 19 6.98 -5.87 -6.46
C LYS A 19 6.28 -7.22 -6.71
N VAL A 20 6.57 -8.25 -5.92
CA VAL A 20 5.89 -9.56 -6.04
C VAL A 20 4.39 -9.44 -5.83
N LEU A 21 3.94 -8.61 -4.88
CA LEU A 21 2.52 -8.34 -4.66
C LEU A 21 1.90 -7.65 -5.87
N MET A 22 2.54 -6.60 -6.41
CA MET A 22 2.05 -5.89 -7.60
C MET A 22 2.00 -6.81 -8.83
N ASP A 23 3.05 -7.59 -9.08
CA ASP A 23 3.13 -8.54 -10.21
C ASP A 23 2.03 -9.61 -10.15
N ARG A 24 1.65 -10.06 -8.94
CA ARG A 24 0.52 -11.01 -8.76
C ARG A 24 -0.79 -10.37 -9.20
N HIS A 25 -1.05 -9.14 -8.77
CA HIS A 25 -2.29 -8.42 -9.07
C HIS A 25 -2.32 -7.90 -10.51
N ALA A 26 -1.17 -7.73 -11.17
CA ALA A 26 -1.11 -7.29 -12.56
C ALA A 26 -1.82 -8.24 -13.54
N LYS A 27 -2.06 -9.51 -13.16
CA LYS A 27 -2.81 -10.47 -13.97
C LYS A 27 -4.30 -10.14 -14.04
N ASP A 28 -4.86 -9.71 -12.91
CA ASP A 28 -6.30 -9.48 -12.75
C ASP A 28 -6.65 -7.99 -12.85
N TYR A 29 -5.73 -7.11 -12.44
CA TYR A 29 -5.88 -5.65 -12.40
C TYR A 29 -4.71 -4.93 -13.11
N PRO A 30 -4.44 -5.24 -14.40
CA PRO A 30 -3.28 -4.68 -15.12
C PRO A 30 -3.28 -3.15 -15.22
N VAL A 31 -4.47 -2.53 -15.30
CA VAL A 31 -4.62 -1.08 -15.41
C VAL A 31 -4.19 -0.40 -14.11
N VAL A 32 -4.78 -0.79 -12.98
CA VAL A 32 -4.46 -0.26 -11.64
C VAL A 32 -2.98 -0.41 -11.33
N VAL A 33 -2.41 -1.60 -11.57
CA VAL A 33 -0.98 -1.83 -11.34
C VAL A 33 -0.11 -1.00 -12.28
N GLY A 34 -0.52 -0.82 -13.54
CA GLY A 34 0.19 0.02 -14.51
C GLY A 34 0.22 1.49 -14.11
N GLU A 35 -0.86 2.00 -13.52
CA GLU A 35 -0.91 3.37 -12.99
C GLU A 35 -0.07 3.52 -11.72
N ALA A 36 -0.20 2.58 -10.78
CA ALA A 36 0.59 2.56 -9.56
C ALA A 36 2.10 2.42 -9.82
N SER A 37 2.49 1.77 -10.93
CA SER A 37 3.90 1.63 -11.32
C SER A 37 4.57 2.97 -11.69
N LYS A 38 3.79 4.04 -11.90
CA LYS A 38 4.30 5.41 -12.10
C LYS A 38 4.67 6.09 -10.79
N ILE A 39 4.19 5.57 -9.66
CA ILE A 39 4.44 6.09 -8.32
C ILE A 39 5.80 5.57 -7.83
N PRO A 40 6.62 6.39 -7.15
CA PRO A 40 7.84 5.91 -6.53
C PRO A 40 7.57 4.73 -5.59
N MET A 41 8.22 3.59 -5.83
CA MET A 41 8.08 2.36 -5.03
C MET A 41 8.30 2.60 -3.52
N GLY A 42 9.09 3.60 -3.15
CA GLY A 42 9.29 3.98 -1.74
C GLY A 42 8.02 4.47 -1.05
N ILE A 43 7.14 5.15 -1.78
CA ILE A 43 5.86 5.65 -1.25
C ILE A 43 4.90 4.50 -1.04
N ILE A 44 4.75 3.62 -2.05
CA ILE A 44 3.93 2.40 -1.94
C ILE A 44 4.39 1.57 -0.74
N LEU A 45 5.70 1.37 -0.59
CA LEU A 45 6.26 0.65 0.55
C LEU A 45 5.94 1.32 1.90
N ARG A 46 6.04 2.65 2.00
CA ARG A 46 5.71 3.37 3.25
C ARG A 46 4.23 3.26 3.60
N VAL A 47 3.33 3.40 2.63
CA VAL A 47 1.88 3.23 2.85
C VAL A 47 1.59 1.82 3.35
N LEU A 48 2.13 0.78 2.69
CA LEU A 48 1.91 -0.60 3.11
C LEU A 48 2.47 -0.89 4.52
N ARG A 49 3.61 -0.28 4.88
CA ARG A 49 4.17 -0.39 6.23
C ARG A 49 3.26 0.24 7.27
N GLU A 50 2.74 1.44 7.01
CA GLU A 50 1.82 2.11 7.94
C GLU A 50 0.54 1.30 8.14
N LEU A 51 -0.04 0.79 7.06
CA LEU A 51 -1.22 -0.07 7.16
C LEU A 51 -0.94 -1.32 8.01
N LEU A 52 0.22 -1.95 7.84
CA LEU A 52 0.61 -3.09 8.67
C LEU A 52 0.87 -2.69 10.13
N HIS A 53 1.46 -1.52 10.37
CA HIS A 53 1.67 -0.93 11.70
C HIS A 53 0.35 -0.80 12.47
N GLU A 54 -0.66 -0.26 11.79
CA GLU A 54 -2.00 -0.04 12.30
C GLU A 54 -2.87 -1.31 12.30
N LYS A 55 -2.30 -2.46 11.89
CA LYS A 55 -2.96 -3.77 11.77
C LYS A 55 -4.09 -3.80 10.73
N VAL A 56 -4.04 -2.91 9.76
CA VAL A 56 -4.92 -2.89 8.58
C VAL A 56 -4.51 -4.00 7.61
N PRO A 57 -5.43 -4.91 7.23
CA PRO A 57 -5.09 -5.98 6.29
C PRO A 57 -4.82 -5.46 4.87
N ILE A 58 -3.62 -5.68 4.35
CA ILE A 58 -3.24 -5.33 2.96
C ILE A 58 -3.69 -6.34 1.88
N LYS A 59 -4.77 -7.08 2.15
CA LYS A 59 -5.28 -8.15 1.25
C LYS A 59 -5.96 -7.58 0.00
N ASP A 60 -6.50 -6.37 0.10
CA ASP A 60 -7.19 -5.68 -0.99
C ASP A 60 -6.22 -4.69 -1.66
N MET A 61 -5.20 -5.24 -2.33
CA MET A 61 -4.18 -4.45 -3.00
C MET A 61 -4.71 -3.51 -4.09
N PRO A 62 -5.70 -3.88 -4.93
CA PRO A 62 -6.24 -2.96 -5.94
C PRO A 62 -6.75 -1.65 -5.31
N THR A 63 -7.57 -1.74 -4.26
CA THR A 63 -8.11 -0.57 -3.56
C THR A 63 -7.00 0.29 -2.93
N ILE A 64 -5.97 -0.34 -2.36
CA ILE A 64 -4.81 0.37 -1.79
C ILE A 64 -4.06 1.13 -2.90
N LEU A 65 -3.79 0.46 -4.02
CA LEU A 65 -3.06 1.07 -5.14
C LEU A 65 -3.85 2.22 -5.77
N GLU A 66 -5.17 2.08 -5.94
CA GLU A 66 -6.05 3.14 -6.43
C GLU A 66 -6.03 4.36 -5.48
N SER A 67 -6.14 4.12 -4.17
CA SER A 67 -6.08 5.19 -3.17
C SER A 67 -4.75 5.96 -3.24
N ILE A 68 -3.63 5.25 -3.43
CA ILE A 68 -2.31 5.87 -3.60
C ILE A 68 -2.26 6.69 -4.90
N THR A 69 -2.73 6.15 -6.02
CA THR A 69 -2.68 6.84 -7.31
C THR A 69 -3.58 8.08 -7.36
N ASP A 70 -4.70 8.06 -6.63
CA ASP A 70 -5.61 9.21 -6.53
C ASP A 70 -5.05 10.31 -5.61
N THR A 71 -4.35 9.90 -4.54
CA THR A 71 -3.84 10.82 -3.51
C THR A 71 -2.50 11.45 -3.89
N TYR A 72 -1.60 10.69 -4.54
CA TYR A 72 -0.25 11.12 -4.87
C TYR A 72 -0.16 12.44 -5.67
N PRO A 73 -1.00 12.69 -6.71
CA PRO A 73 -0.94 13.92 -7.48
C PRO A 73 -1.35 15.16 -6.67
N ILE A 74 -2.16 14.98 -5.62
CA ILE A 74 -2.77 16.06 -4.84
C ILE A 74 -1.79 16.58 -3.79
N LEU A 75 -1.03 15.67 -3.16
CA LEU A 75 -0.17 15.97 -2.01
C LEU A 75 1.31 16.18 -2.35
N GLN A 76 1.65 16.18 -3.65
CA GLN A 76 2.96 16.53 -4.25
C GLN A 76 4.17 16.37 -3.30
N ASP A 77 4.65 15.12 -3.19
CA ASP A 77 5.84 14.67 -2.47
C ASP A 77 5.82 14.77 -0.93
N ASP A 78 4.74 15.23 -0.29
CA ASP A 78 4.55 15.04 1.15
C ASP A 78 4.16 13.59 1.45
N THR A 79 5.18 12.76 1.63
CA THR A 79 5.01 11.32 1.82
C THR A 79 4.27 10.99 3.12
N ASP A 80 4.42 11.81 4.16
CA ASP A 80 3.77 11.56 5.44
C ASP A 80 2.27 11.87 5.32
N ALA A 81 1.91 12.97 4.65
CA ALA A 81 0.51 13.29 4.35
C ALA A 81 -0.15 12.26 3.42
N ILE A 82 0.57 11.73 2.42
CA ILE A 82 0.06 10.66 1.53
C ILE A 82 -0.24 9.40 2.34
N VAL A 83 0.69 9.00 3.21
CA VAL A 83 0.54 7.81 4.04
C VAL A 83 -0.66 7.94 4.96
N GLU A 84 -0.78 9.07 5.66
CA GLU A 84 -1.91 9.34 6.56
C GLU A 84 -3.25 9.34 5.79
N GLN A 85 -3.33 10.04 4.66
CA GLN A 85 -4.56 10.14 3.89
C GLN A 85 -5.01 8.80 3.30
N CYS A 86 -4.07 7.98 2.80
CA CYS A 86 -4.37 6.64 2.32
C CYS A 86 -4.82 5.71 3.46
N ALA A 87 -4.15 5.77 4.61
CA ALA A 87 -4.52 4.98 5.79
C ALA A 87 -5.94 5.33 6.29
N LEU A 88 -6.25 6.62 6.41
CA LEU A 88 -7.59 7.10 6.79
C LEU A 88 -8.68 6.64 5.81
N ALA A 89 -8.42 6.73 4.51
CA ALA A 89 -9.38 6.30 3.49
C ALA A 89 -9.68 4.80 3.60
N LEU A 90 -8.66 3.97 3.82
CA LEU A 90 -8.79 2.52 3.93
C LEU A 90 -9.43 2.08 5.25
N HIS A 91 -9.18 2.79 6.34
CA HIS A 91 -9.86 2.58 7.62
C HIS A 91 -11.37 2.79 7.52
N ALA A 92 -11.80 3.83 6.80
CA ALA A 92 -13.22 4.15 6.64
C ALA A 92 -14.00 3.05 5.88
N LEU A 93 -13.31 2.23 5.07
CA LEU A 93 -13.92 1.12 4.34
C LEU A 93 -14.09 -0.16 5.19
N LEU A 94 -13.50 -0.21 6.39
CA LEU A 94 -13.54 -1.35 7.30
C LEU A 94 -14.60 -1.22 8.41
N GLN A 95 -15.34 -0.10 8.47
CA GLN A 95 -16.43 0.16 9.43
C GLN A 95 -17.80 0.07 8.76
#